data_AF-A0A957L2D0-F1
#
_entry.id   AF-A0A957L2D0-F1
#
_cell.length_a   1.000
_cell.length_b   1.000
_cell.length_c   1.000
_cell.angle_alpha   90.00
_cell.angle_beta   90.00
_cell.angle_gamma   90.00
#
_symmetry.space_group_name_H-M   'P 1'
#
loop_
_entity.id
_entity.type
_entity.pdbx_description
1 polymer ?
#
loop_
_entity_poly.entity_id
_entity_poly.type
_entity_poly.pdbx_seq_one_letter_code
_entity_poly.pdbx_strand_id
1 'polypeptide(L)'
;MRLKNLKLGPKLIISFIIVTVLGILAAAAINQIVLRTLTQESIPLIEAAGSLGVRARELQSETLEYVALGDEEALDSIANTVTVINQLSDEIEASAVTNEVTDLADLSRVAHEMVPVSGWIIASHTQTLDRMDDLEFLEGQAELAVTNANAVIQAEVDRSVAADDLVDLVQDALPSSRLLGEYVVVTQRLRSEAVEFVATGEEENLEDYAALLEELTAIQAELENTLEEDEPGEALLQEQLTLLA
;
A
#
# COMPACT_ATOMS: atom_id res chain seq x y z
N MET A 1 28.23 51.43 -56.87
CA MET A 1 29.71 51.52 -57.00
C MET A 1 30.16 50.57 -58.11
N ARG A 2 30.85 51.07 -59.14
CA ARG A 2 31.12 50.37 -60.42
C ARG A 2 32.23 49.31 -60.28
N LEU A 3 31.87 48.05 -60.03
CA LEU A 3 32.80 46.89 -60.06
C LEU A 3 33.25 46.47 -61.48
N LYS A 4 32.76 47.14 -62.53
CA LYS A 4 32.99 46.69 -63.92
C LYS A 4 34.45 46.80 -64.40
N ASN A 5 35.29 47.68 -63.83
CA ASN A 5 36.64 47.97 -64.35
C ASN A 5 37.85 47.49 -63.52
N LEU A 6 37.68 46.61 -62.52
CA LEU A 6 38.85 46.01 -61.85
C LEU A 6 39.50 44.91 -62.71
N LYS A 7 40.84 44.94 -62.79
CA LYS A 7 41.68 43.87 -63.37
C LYS A 7 41.31 42.51 -62.73
N LEU A 8 41.46 41.41 -63.46
CA LEU A 8 40.97 40.07 -63.06
C LEU A 8 41.46 39.62 -61.66
N GLY A 9 42.71 39.96 -61.31
CA GLY A 9 43.33 39.61 -60.02
C GLY A 9 42.57 40.11 -58.78
N PRO A 10 42.34 41.43 -58.60
CA PRO A 10 41.62 41.92 -57.42
C PRO A 10 40.16 41.48 -57.31
N LYS A 11 39.49 41.09 -58.41
CA LYS A 11 38.12 40.52 -58.34
C LYS A 11 38.11 39.14 -57.68
N LEU A 12 39.11 38.30 -57.97
CA LEU A 12 39.25 36.97 -57.36
C LEU A 12 39.58 37.06 -55.86
N ILE A 13 40.42 38.01 -55.47
CA ILE A 13 40.75 38.25 -54.06
C ILE A 13 39.49 38.69 -53.28
N ILE A 14 38.71 39.62 -53.85
CA ILE A 14 37.48 40.08 -53.20
C ILE A 14 36.44 38.95 -53.10
N SER A 15 36.26 38.12 -54.14
CA SER A 15 35.31 37.01 -54.05
C SER A 15 35.76 35.95 -53.04
N PHE A 16 37.06 35.68 -52.95
CA PHE A 16 37.62 34.76 -51.97
C PHE A 16 37.35 35.25 -50.55
N ILE A 17 37.65 36.53 -50.26
CA ILE A 17 37.38 37.14 -48.96
C ILE A 17 35.89 37.06 -48.60
N ILE A 18 34.98 37.35 -49.55
CA ILE A 18 33.54 37.27 -49.30
C ILE A 18 33.10 35.83 -48.97
N VAL A 19 33.59 34.83 -49.71
CA VAL A 19 33.27 33.42 -49.45
C VAL A 19 33.82 32.97 -48.09
N THR A 20 35.04 33.37 -47.73
CA THR A 20 35.63 33.06 -46.42
C THR A 20 34.83 33.70 -45.28
N VAL A 21 34.44 34.97 -45.42
CA VAL A 21 33.60 35.66 -44.41
C VAL A 21 32.23 35.01 -44.29
N LEU A 22 31.59 34.65 -45.40
CA LEU A 22 30.32 33.91 -45.38
C LEU A 22 30.46 32.53 -44.74
N GLY A 23 31.57 31.83 -44.99
CA GLY A 23 31.87 30.55 -44.35
C GLY A 23 32.06 30.67 -42.83
N ILE A 24 32.75 31.71 -42.36
CA ILE A 24 32.93 32.00 -40.92
C ILE A 24 31.58 32.35 -40.27
N LEU A 25 30.75 33.16 -40.93
CA LEU A 25 29.41 33.51 -40.43
C LEU A 25 28.48 32.30 -40.37
N ALA A 26 28.52 31.43 -41.40
CA ALA A 26 27.74 30.19 -41.42
C ALA A 26 28.19 29.22 -40.30
N ALA A 27 29.49 29.05 -40.10
CA ALA A 27 30.02 28.23 -39.01
C ALA A 27 29.65 28.80 -37.63
N ALA A 28 29.72 30.12 -37.45
CA ALA A 28 29.30 30.78 -36.21
C ALA A 28 27.79 30.62 -35.94
N ALA A 29 26.95 30.72 -36.98
CA ALA A 29 25.51 30.51 -36.87
C ALA A 29 25.17 29.05 -36.51
N ILE A 30 25.81 28.07 -37.15
CA ILE A 30 25.67 26.65 -36.80
C ILE A 30 26.10 26.41 -35.35
N ASN A 31 27.24 26.98 -34.94
CA ASN A 31 27.74 26.79 -33.58
C ASN A 31 26.79 27.43 -32.55
N GLN A 32 26.20 28.59 -32.84
CA GLN A 32 25.17 29.19 -31.99
C GLN A 32 23.91 28.33 -31.92
N ILE A 33 23.45 27.76 -33.03
CA ILE A 33 22.28 26.87 -33.06
C ILE A 33 22.56 25.62 -32.21
N VAL A 34 23.70 24.97 -32.42
CA VAL A 34 24.10 23.76 -31.67
C VAL A 34 24.26 24.06 -30.17
N LEU A 35 24.95 25.15 -29.80
CA LEU A 35 25.06 25.56 -28.41
C LEU A 35 23.69 25.85 -27.81
N ARG A 36 22.80 26.52 -28.54
CA ARG A 36 21.45 26.84 -28.08
C ARG A 36 20.64 25.57 -27.85
N THR A 37 20.61 24.63 -28.79
CA THR A 37 19.92 23.35 -28.65
C THR A 37 20.46 22.55 -27.47
N LEU A 38 21.79 22.42 -27.34
CA LEU A 38 22.40 21.68 -26.22
C LEU A 38 22.12 22.35 -24.86
N THR A 39 22.27 23.68 -24.77
CA THR A 39 22.19 24.38 -23.48
C THR A 39 20.78 24.78 -23.05
N GLN A 40 19.86 25.00 -23.98
CA GLN A 40 18.50 25.46 -23.67
C GLN A 40 17.47 24.34 -23.71
N GLU A 41 17.72 23.25 -24.46
CA GLU A 41 16.72 22.20 -24.67
C GLU A 41 17.18 20.86 -24.09
N SER A 42 18.41 20.42 -24.38
CA SER A 42 18.86 19.07 -23.98
C SER A 42 19.28 18.95 -22.51
N ILE A 43 20.03 19.92 -21.96
CA ILE A 43 20.51 19.84 -20.56
C ILE A 43 19.36 19.86 -19.55
N PRO A 44 18.40 20.81 -19.59
CA PRO A 44 17.29 20.84 -18.64
C PRO A 44 16.42 19.57 -18.70
N LEU A 45 16.24 19.01 -19.91
CA LEU A 45 15.48 17.78 -20.10
C LEU A 45 16.19 16.56 -19.48
N ILE A 46 17.51 16.47 -19.60
CA ILE A 46 18.31 15.42 -18.95
C ILE A 46 18.28 15.58 -17.42
N GLU A 47 18.33 16.81 -16.91
CA GLU A 47 18.21 17.09 -15.48
C GLU A 47 16.83 16.68 -14.94
N ALA A 48 15.76 17.06 -15.62
CA ALA A 48 14.38 16.68 -15.26
C ALA A 48 14.21 15.16 -15.26
N ALA A 49 14.73 14.46 -16.27
CA ALA A 49 14.73 13.01 -16.33
C ALA A 49 15.55 12.36 -15.20
N GLY A 50 16.72 12.91 -14.88
CA GLY A 50 17.53 12.47 -13.75
C GLY A 50 16.79 12.63 -12.42
N SER A 51 16.16 13.79 -12.21
CA SER A 51 15.33 14.07 -11.03
C SER A 51 14.13 13.13 -10.95
N LEU A 52 13.46 12.87 -12.07
CA LEU A 52 12.33 11.94 -12.13
C LEU A 52 12.76 10.52 -11.70
N GLY A 53 13.90 10.04 -12.20
CA GLY A 53 14.43 8.73 -11.82
C GLY A 53 14.80 8.63 -10.33
N VAL A 54 15.25 9.73 -9.71
CA VAL A 54 15.48 9.80 -8.27
C VAL A 54 14.15 9.76 -7.51
N ARG A 55 13.17 10.59 -7.90
CA ARG A 55 11.85 10.63 -7.24
C ARG A 55 11.09 9.31 -7.35
N ALA A 56 11.20 8.60 -8.47
CA ALA A 56 10.60 7.28 -8.63
C ALA A 56 11.17 6.26 -7.62
N ARG A 57 12.48 6.31 -7.34
CA ARG A 57 13.11 5.46 -6.31
C ARG A 57 12.74 5.88 -4.90
N GLU A 58 12.63 7.18 -4.65
CA GLU A 58 12.13 7.69 -3.37
C GLU A 58 10.70 7.21 -3.13
N LEU A 59 9.81 7.33 -4.12
CA LEU A 59 8.44 6.82 -4.03
C LEU A 59 8.41 5.33 -3.67
N GLN A 60 9.26 4.52 -4.32
CA GLN A 60 9.37 3.10 -3.99
C GLN A 60 9.84 2.89 -2.54
N SER A 61 10.88 3.61 -2.11
CA SER A 61 11.44 3.49 -0.76
C SER A 61 10.42 3.89 0.30
N GLU A 62 9.76 5.04 0.12
CA GLU A 62 8.75 5.56 1.04
C GLU A 62 7.52 4.63 1.10
N THR A 63 7.09 4.07 -0.03
CA THR A 63 6.01 3.07 -0.06
C THR A 63 6.37 1.83 0.75
N LEU A 64 7.61 1.33 0.61
CA LEU A 64 8.08 0.18 1.37
C LEU A 64 8.24 0.51 2.86
N GLU A 65 8.65 1.73 3.20
CA GLU A 65 8.74 2.22 4.57
C GLU A 65 7.36 2.27 5.23
N TYR A 66 6.35 2.81 4.53
CA TYR A 66 4.96 2.78 4.99
C TYR A 66 4.48 1.34 5.23
N VAL A 67 4.73 0.43 4.29
CA VAL A 67 4.33 -0.99 4.45
C VAL A 67 5.06 -1.67 5.61
N ALA A 68 6.30 -1.30 5.88
CA ALA A 68 7.10 -1.92 6.94
C ALA A 68 6.76 -1.38 8.34
N LEU A 69 6.40 -0.10 8.44
CA LEU A 69 6.29 0.61 9.72
C LEU A 69 4.87 1.10 10.05
N GLY A 70 3.98 1.19 9.06
CA GLY A 70 2.65 1.78 9.22
C GLY A 70 2.67 3.28 9.53
N ASP A 71 3.78 3.98 9.28
CA ASP A 71 3.97 5.38 9.68
C ASP A 71 3.17 6.34 8.80
N GLU A 72 2.23 7.08 9.39
CA GLU A 72 1.45 8.10 8.67
C GLU A 72 2.31 9.25 8.11
N GLU A 73 3.46 9.57 8.72
CA GLU A 73 4.37 10.59 8.19
C GLU A 73 4.94 10.18 6.81
N ALA A 74 5.04 8.87 6.54
CA ALA A 74 5.44 8.37 5.24
C ALA A 74 4.40 8.66 4.15
N LEU A 75 3.09 8.72 4.50
CA LEU A 75 2.03 9.03 3.54
C LEU A 75 2.13 10.47 3.01
N ASP A 76 2.49 11.42 3.87
CA ASP A 76 2.73 12.80 3.49
C ASP A 76 3.96 12.92 2.56
N SER A 77 5.04 12.17 2.85
CA SER A 77 6.22 12.13 1.98
C SER A 77 5.87 11.57 0.60
N ILE A 78 5.12 10.45 0.56
CA ILE A 78 4.65 9.82 -0.68
C ILE A 78 3.80 10.80 -1.49
N ALA A 79 2.85 11.50 -0.87
CA ALA A 79 1.99 12.47 -1.56
C ALA A 79 2.79 13.62 -2.20
N ASN A 80 3.82 14.10 -1.51
CA ASN A 80 4.76 15.09 -2.05
C ASN A 80 5.57 14.52 -3.22
N THR A 81 6.12 13.32 -3.08
CA THR A 81 6.90 12.65 -4.14
C THR A 81 6.06 12.40 -5.39
N VAL A 82 4.81 11.93 -5.24
CA VAL A 82 3.84 11.78 -6.34
C VAL A 82 3.59 13.10 -7.07
N THR A 83 3.40 14.18 -6.31
CA THR A 83 3.18 15.52 -6.89
C THR A 83 4.37 15.95 -7.76
N VAL A 84 5.59 15.73 -7.28
CA VAL A 84 6.82 16.06 -8.04
C VAL A 84 6.99 15.16 -9.25
N ILE A 85 6.70 13.86 -9.15
CA ILE A 85 6.75 12.93 -10.30
C ILE A 85 5.80 13.39 -11.40
N ASN A 86 4.56 13.75 -11.05
CA ASN A 86 3.58 14.22 -12.04
C ASN A 86 4.06 15.51 -12.74
N GLN A 87 4.59 16.47 -11.98
CA GLN A 87 5.13 17.71 -12.54
C GLN A 87 6.31 17.45 -13.51
N LEU A 88 7.27 16.61 -13.10
CA LEU A 88 8.43 16.28 -13.94
C LEU A 88 8.04 15.49 -15.19
N SER A 89 7.07 14.57 -15.08
CA SER A 89 6.54 13.84 -16.24
C SER A 89 5.85 14.78 -17.23
N ASP A 90 5.03 15.71 -16.76
CA ASP A 90 4.39 16.73 -17.62
C ASP A 90 5.43 17.60 -18.34
N GLU A 91 6.50 18.02 -17.63
CA GLU A 91 7.61 18.79 -18.21
C GLU A 91 8.38 18.01 -19.29
N ILE A 92 8.65 16.73 -19.04
CA ILE A 92 9.33 15.83 -19.99
C ILE A 92 8.45 15.59 -21.21
N GLU A 93 7.15 15.32 -21.03
CA GLU A 93 6.22 15.07 -22.14
C GLU A 93 6.04 16.32 -23.02
N ALA A 94 5.88 17.50 -22.41
CA ALA A 94 5.79 18.77 -23.13
C ALA A 94 7.06 19.07 -23.95
N SER A 95 8.23 18.62 -23.48
CA SER A 95 9.53 18.84 -24.11
C SER A 95 9.90 17.73 -25.12
N ALA A 96 9.35 16.52 -24.97
CA ALA A 96 9.62 15.38 -25.86
C ALA A 96 8.90 15.49 -27.22
N VAL A 97 7.85 16.30 -27.33
CA VAL A 97 7.14 16.57 -28.61
C VAL A 97 8.06 17.22 -29.67
N THR A 98 9.18 17.81 -29.27
CA THR A 98 10.10 18.52 -30.16
C THR A 98 11.39 17.77 -30.50
N ASN A 99 11.74 16.68 -29.80
CA ASN A 99 13.00 15.94 -29.99
C ASN A 99 12.80 14.41 -29.91
N GLU A 100 13.42 13.66 -30.84
CA GLU A 100 13.40 12.18 -30.93
C GLU A 100 14.14 11.48 -29.76
N VAL A 101 13.67 11.61 -28.53
CA VAL A 101 14.27 10.91 -27.38
C VAL A 101 13.29 9.92 -26.77
N THR A 102 13.13 8.78 -27.46
CA THR A 102 12.25 7.68 -27.08
C THR A 102 12.53 7.15 -25.66
N ASP A 103 13.80 7.12 -25.25
CA ASP A 103 14.22 6.59 -23.94
C ASP A 103 13.75 7.44 -22.75
N LEU A 104 13.55 8.75 -22.94
CA LEU A 104 13.06 9.65 -21.89
C LEU A 104 11.54 9.56 -21.70
N ALA A 105 10.82 9.34 -22.80
CA ALA A 105 9.39 9.06 -22.75
C ALA A 105 9.12 7.74 -22.00
N ASP A 106 9.94 6.72 -22.19
CA ASP A 106 9.83 5.47 -21.44
C ASP A 106 10.11 5.64 -19.93
N LEU A 107 11.11 6.44 -19.56
CA LEU A 107 11.36 6.75 -18.13
C LEU A 107 10.19 7.51 -17.50
N SER A 108 9.65 8.51 -18.20
CA SER A 108 8.47 9.26 -17.76
C SER A 108 7.25 8.37 -17.59
N ARG A 109 6.99 7.49 -18.56
CA ARG A 109 5.91 6.51 -18.49
C ARG A 109 6.07 5.58 -17.29
N VAL A 110 7.25 4.98 -17.09
CA VAL A 110 7.49 4.08 -15.95
C VAL A 110 7.32 4.79 -14.61
N ALA A 111 7.89 5.99 -14.45
CA ALA A 111 7.73 6.76 -13.21
C ALA A 111 6.26 7.13 -12.96
N HIS A 112 5.50 7.45 -14.01
CA HIS A 112 4.08 7.73 -13.90
C HIS A 112 3.25 6.48 -13.59
N GLU A 113 3.62 5.31 -14.12
CA GLU A 113 3.00 4.01 -13.79
C GLU A 113 3.28 3.58 -12.34
N MET A 114 4.37 4.02 -11.72
CA MET A 114 4.67 3.72 -10.30
C MET A 114 3.73 4.41 -9.32
N VAL A 115 3.18 5.58 -9.68
CA VAL A 115 2.23 6.34 -8.83
C VAL A 115 0.97 5.52 -8.49
N PRO A 116 0.18 5.02 -9.46
CA PRO A 116 -1.01 4.23 -9.15
C PRO A 116 -0.67 2.89 -8.49
N VAL A 117 0.48 2.28 -8.79
CA VAL A 117 0.93 1.04 -8.13
C VAL A 117 1.22 1.28 -6.65
N SER A 118 1.96 2.34 -6.32
CA SER A 118 2.22 2.77 -4.94
C SER A 118 0.91 3.04 -4.20
N GLY A 119 -0.03 3.77 -4.81
CA GLY A 119 -1.35 4.03 -4.24
C GLY A 119 -2.16 2.76 -3.96
N TRP A 120 -2.11 1.76 -4.85
CA TRP A 120 -2.76 0.47 -4.63
C TRP A 120 -2.14 -0.32 -3.48
N ILE A 121 -0.81 -0.36 -3.37
CA ILE A 121 -0.09 -1.01 -2.27
C ILE A 121 -0.49 -0.39 -0.92
N ILE A 122 -0.48 0.95 -0.84
CA ILE A 122 -0.86 1.69 0.36
C ILE A 122 -2.29 1.34 0.76
N ALA A 123 -3.25 1.47 -0.16
CA ALA A 123 -4.65 1.19 0.12
C ALA A 123 -4.88 -0.27 0.59
N SER A 124 -4.19 -1.22 -0.03
CA SER A 124 -4.25 -2.62 0.38
C SER A 124 -3.67 -2.83 1.78
N HIS A 125 -2.54 -2.17 2.11
CA HIS A 125 -1.92 -2.29 3.42
C HIS A 125 -2.75 -1.62 4.52
N THR A 126 -3.30 -0.42 4.28
CA THR A 126 -4.24 0.24 5.20
C THR A 126 -5.43 -0.66 5.51
N GLN A 127 -6.04 -1.29 4.48
CA GLN A 127 -7.14 -2.23 4.70
C GLN A 127 -6.71 -3.45 5.55
N THR A 128 -5.48 -3.93 5.39
CA THR A 128 -4.94 -4.99 6.24
C THR A 128 -4.82 -4.53 7.69
N LEU A 129 -4.28 -3.33 7.93
CA LEU A 129 -4.17 -2.75 9.28
C LEU A 129 -5.55 -2.57 9.93
N ASP A 130 -6.52 -1.99 9.21
CA ASP A 130 -7.90 -1.83 9.70
C ASP A 130 -8.50 -3.19 10.13
N ARG A 131 -8.27 -4.25 9.33
CA ARG A 131 -8.73 -5.61 9.68
C ARG A 131 -8.00 -6.21 10.88
N MET A 132 -6.72 -5.85 11.10
CA MET A 132 -5.99 -6.27 12.29
C MET A 132 -6.55 -5.61 13.54
N ASP A 133 -6.90 -4.33 13.46
CA ASP A 133 -7.57 -3.60 14.56
C ASP A 133 -8.94 -4.22 14.87
N ASP A 134 -9.72 -4.59 13.85
CA ASP A 134 -10.99 -5.31 14.02
C ASP A 134 -10.78 -6.67 14.72
N LEU A 135 -9.73 -7.42 14.35
CA LEU A 135 -9.38 -8.68 15.00
C LEU A 135 -8.94 -8.50 16.46
N GLU A 136 -8.15 -7.46 16.77
CA GLU A 136 -7.77 -7.13 18.15
C GLU A 136 -9.00 -6.76 18.99
N PHE A 137 -9.93 -6.00 18.43
CA PHE A 137 -11.19 -5.67 19.09
C PHE A 137 -12.03 -6.93 19.37
N LEU A 138 -12.20 -7.81 18.38
CA LEU A 138 -12.94 -9.07 18.53
C LEU A 138 -12.28 -10.00 19.56
N GLU A 139 -10.94 -10.06 19.62
CA GLU A 139 -10.21 -10.78 20.66
C GLU A 139 -10.54 -10.23 22.05
N GLY A 140 -10.50 -8.91 22.23
CA GLY A 140 -10.87 -8.26 23.49
C GLY A 140 -12.30 -8.59 23.92
N GLN A 141 -13.24 -8.67 22.98
CA GLN A 141 -14.62 -9.10 23.26
C GLN A 141 -14.71 -10.58 23.63
N ALA A 142 -13.97 -11.46 22.93
CA ALA A 142 -13.92 -12.88 23.22
C ALA A 142 -13.36 -13.14 24.63
N GLU A 143 -12.25 -12.48 25.02
CA GLU A 143 -11.69 -12.59 26.38
C GLU A 143 -12.67 -12.14 27.47
N LEU A 144 -13.45 -11.09 27.20
CA LEU A 144 -14.50 -10.60 28.08
C LEU A 144 -15.64 -11.61 28.23
N ALA A 145 -16.12 -12.15 27.11
CA ALA A 145 -17.16 -13.17 27.10
C ALA A 145 -16.75 -14.41 27.91
N VAL A 146 -15.47 -14.78 27.86
CA VAL A 146 -14.91 -15.93 28.60
C VAL A 146 -14.81 -15.66 30.09
N THR A 147 -14.38 -14.44 30.44
CA THR A 147 -14.33 -14.03 31.84
C THR A 147 -15.75 -14.06 32.44
N ASN A 148 -16.73 -13.56 31.68
CA ASN A 148 -18.14 -13.60 32.07
C ASN A 148 -18.66 -15.04 32.14
N ALA A 149 -18.36 -15.87 31.15
CA ALA A 149 -18.74 -17.28 31.09
C ALA A 149 -18.27 -18.03 32.33
N ASN A 150 -16.98 -17.93 32.64
CA ASN A 150 -16.40 -18.57 33.82
C ASN A 150 -17.06 -18.11 35.13
N ALA A 151 -17.45 -16.82 35.22
CA ALA A 151 -18.17 -16.31 36.37
C ALA A 151 -19.60 -16.89 36.49
N VAL A 152 -20.31 -17.00 35.37
CA VAL A 152 -21.65 -17.62 35.31
C VAL A 152 -21.56 -19.10 35.68
N ILE A 153 -20.63 -19.85 35.07
CA ILE A 153 -20.41 -21.27 35.36
C ILE A 153 -20.04 -21.48 36.82
N GLN A 154 -19.14 -20.67 37.38
CA GLN A 154 -18.79 -20.81 38.80
C GLN A 154 -19.99 -20.54 39.72
N ALA A 155 -20.82 -19.56 39.39
CA ALA A 155 -22.06 -19.28 40.12
C ALA A 155 -23.07 -20.43 40.00
N GLU A 156 -23.15 -21.07 38.83
CA GLU A 156 -24.00 -22.25 38.59
C GLU A 156 -23.52 -23.46 39.39
N VAL A 157 -22.22 -23.74 39.33
CA VAL A 157 -21.57 -24.80 40.12
C VAL A 157 -21.86 -24.60 41.61
N ASP A 158 -21.66 -23.38 42.12
CA ASP A 158 -21.89 -23.06 43.53
C ASP A 158 -23.37 -23.24 43.91
N ARG A 159 -24.30 -22.86 43.01
CA ARG A 159 -25.75 -23.01 43.21
C ARG A 159 -26.18 -24.48 43.20
N SER A 160 -25.77 -25.22 42.17
CA SER A 160 -26.09 -26.64 41.97
C SER A 160 -25.53 -27.51 43.11
N VAL A 161 -24.31 -27.23 43.57
CA VAL A 161 -23.72 -27.87 44.75
C VAL A 161 -24.51 -27.53 46.03
N ALA A 162 -24.96 -26.28 46.19
CA ALA A 162 -25.77 -25.89 47.34
C ALA A 162 -27.19 -26.50 47.32
N ALA A 163 -27.73 -26.77 46.13
CA ALA A 163 -29.03 -27.39 45.91
C ALA A 163 -29.01 -28.93 45.96
N ASP A 164 -27.83 -29.56 45.95
CA ASP A 164 -27.61 -31.00 45.75
C ASP A 164 -28.18 -31.49 44.40
N ASP A 165 -28.19 -30.60 43.40
CA ASP A 165 -28.71 -30.84 42.06
C ASP A 165 -27.57 -30.98 41.05
N LEU A 166 -26.94 -32.15 41.07
CA LEU A 166 -25.82 -32.47 40.19
C LEU A 166 -26.26 -32.80 38.76
N VAL A 167 -27.57 -32.92 38.49
CA VAL A 167 -28.09 -33.28 37.17
C VAL A 167 -28.01 -32.07 36.25
N ASP A 168 -28.54 -30.92 36.66
CA ASP A 168 -28.50 -29.67 35.89
C ASP A 168 -27.05 -29.22 35.65
N LEU A 169 -26.17 -29.39 36.65
CA LEU A 169 -24.74 -29.11 36.53
C LEU A 169 -24.05 -29.93 35.41
N VAL A 170 -24.43 -31.20 35.26
CA VAL A 170 -23.80 -32.12 34.30
C VAL A 170 -24.44 -32.01 32.91
N GLN A 171 -25.70 -31.63 32.84
CA GLN A 171 -26.45 -31.57 31.58
C GLN A 171 -26.32 -30.21 30.87
N ASP A 172 -26.17 -29.10 31.59
CA ASP A 172 -26.18 -27.76 30.98
C ASP A 172 -24.88 -26.99 31.21
N ALA A 173 -24.50 -26.75 32.47
CA ALA A 173 -23.38 -25.86 32.80
C ALA A 173 -22.00 -26.36 32.30
N LEU A 174 -21.74 -27.67 32.40
CA LEU A 174 -20.47 -28.26 31.97
C LEU A 174 -20.30 -28.29 30.43
N PRO A 175 -21.32 -28.68 29.63
CA PRO A 175 -21.27 -28.54 28.17
C PRO A 175 -21.04 -27.10 27.70
N SER A 176 -21.80 -26.13 28.21
CA SER A 176 -21.62 -24.70 27.87
C SER A 176 -20.22 -24.20 28.22
N SER A 177 -19.68 -24.60 29.38
CA SER A 177 -18.30 -24.31 29.78
C SER A 177 -17.26 -24.87 28.82
N ARG A 178 -17.42 -26.12 28.40
CA ARG A 178 -16.50 -26.76 27.45
C ARG A 178 -16.51 -26.03 26.11
N LEU A 179 -17.70 -25.76 25.58
CA LEU A 179 -17.86 -25.08 24.29
C LEU A 179 -17.31 -23.64 24.31
N LEU A 180 -17.53 -22.89 25.39
CA LEU A 180 -16.94 -21.56 25.56
C LEU A 180 -15.40 -21.65 25.61
N GLY A 181 -14.85 -22.66 26.29
CA GLY A 181 -13.40 -22.91 26.29
C GLY A 181 -12.84 -23.25 24.90
N GLU A 182 -13.55 -24.06 24.12
CA GLU A 182 -13.19 -24.41 22.74
C GLU A 182 -13.25 -23.17 21.83
N TYR A 183 -14.29 -22.34 21.96
CA TYR A 183 -14.46 -21.09 21.20
C TYR A 183 -13.25 -20.16 21.35
N VAL A 184 -12.70 -20.02 22.56
CA VAL A 184 -11.50 -19.23 22.82
C VAL A 184 -10.30 -19.76 22.10
N VAL A 185 -10.04 -21.06 22.24
CA VAL A 185 -8.85 -21.69 21.67
C VAL A 185 -8.87 -21.53 20.16
N VAL A 186 -10.03 -21.71 19.52
CA VAL A 186 -10.18 -21.50 18.08
C VAL A 186 -9.99 -20.04 17.68
N THR A 187 -10.55 -19.09 18.44
CA THR A 187 -10.36 -17.64 18.21
C THR A 187 -8.87 -17.24 18.33
N GLN A 188 -8.16 -17.75 19.35
CA GLN A 188 -6.73 -17.49 19.53
C GLN A 188 -5.88 -18.08 18.39
N ARG A 189 -6.26 -19.27 17.89
CA ARG A 189 -5.62 -19.88 16.72
C ARG A 189 -5.89 -19.07 15.46
N LEU A 190 -7.12 -18.61 15.23
CA LEU A 190 -7.46 -17.72 14.10
C LEU A 190 -6.58 -16.47 14.09
N ARG A 191 -6.35 -15.87 15.26
CA ARG A 191 -5.42 -14.74 15.40
C ARG A 191 -3.99 -15.13 15.03
N SER A 192 -3.50 -16.25 15.55
CA SER A 192 -2.14 -16.73 15.26
C SER A 192 -1.94 -16.90 13.75
N GLU A 193 -2.88 -17.55 13.07
CA GLU A 193 -2.82 -17.75 11.61
C GLU A 193 -2.92 -16.44 10.85
N ALA A 194 -3.77 -15.49 11.27
CA ALA A 194 -3.87 -14.17 10.65
C ALA A 194 -2.56 -13.38 10.79
N VAL A 195 -1.95 -13.39 11.97
CA VAL A 195 -0.66 -12.73 12.22
C VAL A 195 0.45 -13.40 11.41
N GLU A 196 0.46 -14.72 11.35
CA GLU A 196 1.46 -15.48 10.58
C GLU A 196 1.31 -15.21 9.09
N PHE A 197 0.08 -15.21 8.55
CA PHE A 197 -0.19 -14.84 7.16
C PHE A 197 0.29 -13.42 6.84
N VAL A 198 0.02 -12.43 7.70
CA VAL A 198 0.50 -11.06 7.50
C VAL A 198 2.03 -11.01 7.50
N ALA A 199 2.69 -11.84 8.32
CA ALA A 199 4.14 -11.87 8.43
C ALA A 199 4.83 -12.62 7.26
N THR A 200 4.25 -13.73 6.78
CA THR A 200 4.89 -14.64 5.82
C THR A 200 4.32 -14.56 4.41
N GLY A 201 3.04 -14.20 4.26
CA GLY A 201 2.30 -14.23 3.00
C GLY A 201 2.07 -15.65 2.45
N GLU A 202 2.20 -16.68 3.28
CA GLU A 202 2.05 -18.08 2.86
C GLU A 202 0.57 -18.49 2.71
N GLU A 203 0.22 -19.09 1.57
CA GLU A 203 -1.16 -19.48 1.23
C GLU A 203 -1.70 -20.58 2.15
N GLU A 204 -0.83 -21.43 2.72
CA GLU A 204 -1.18 -22.45 3.72
C GLU A 204 -1.88 -21.85 4.93
N ASN A 205 -1.42 -20.68 5.41
CA ASN A 205 -2.03 -19.99 6.54
C ASN A 205 -3.47 -19.51 6.25
N LEU A 206 -3.80 -19.23 4.99
CA LEU A 206 -5.18 -18.91 4.59
C LEU A 206 -6.09 -20.13 4.60
N GLU A 207 -5.56 -21.30 4.23
CA GLU A 207 -6.31 -22.57 4.29
C GLU A 207 -6.60 -22.94 5.75
N ASP A 208 -5.61 -22.84 6.63
CA ASP A 208 -5.77 -23.09 8.06
C ASP A 208 -6.70 -22.07 8.73
N TYR A 209 -6.61 -20.79 8.35
CA TYR A 209 -7.55 -19.76 8.80
C TYR A 209 -9.00 -20.08 8.40
N ALA A 210 -9.23 -20.51 7.15
CA ALA A 210 -10.57 -20.87 6.68
C ALA A 210 -11.14 -22.09 7.43
N ALA A 211 -10.31 -23.10 7.70
CA ALA A 211 -10.71 -24.27 8.48
C ALA A 211 -11.10 -23.90 9.93
N LEU A 212 -10.35 -23.00 10.55
CA LEU A 212 -10.65 -22.52 11.90
C LEU A 212 -11.93 -21.67 11.96
N LEU A 213 -12.24 -20.90 10.90
CA LEU A 213 -13.51 -20.17 10.81
C LEU A 213 -14.71 -21.13 10.77
N GLU A 214 -14.60 -22.25 10.05
CA GLU A 214 -15.64 -23.27 10.02
C GLU A 214 -15.80 -23.93 11.40
N GLU A 215 -14.70 -24.23 12.09
CA GLU A 215 -14.70 -24.75 13.46
C GLU A 215 -15.36 -23.76 14.44
N LEU A 216 -15.02 -22.47 14.36
CA LEU A 216 -15.59 -21.42 15.22
C LEU A 216 -17.10 -21.29 15.00
N THR A 217 -17.55 -21.30 13.75
CA THR A 217 -18.97 -21.23 13.38
C THR A 217 -19.74 -22.43 13.94
N ALA A 218 -19.15 -23.63 13.90
CA ALA A 218 -19.75 -24.82 14.45
C ALA A 218 -19.89 -24.75 15.98
N ILE A 219 -18.85 -24.29 16.68
CA ILE A 219 -18.89 -24.09 18.13
C ILE A 219 -19.93 -23.04 18.51
N GLN A 220 -20.01 -21.94 17.77
CA GLN A 220 -21.00 -20.89 18.01
C GLN A 220 -22.44 -21.42 17.87
N ALA A 221 -22.72 -22.18 16.81
CA ALA A 221 -24.01 -22.82 16.64
C ALA A 221 -24.32 -23.81 17.76
N GLU A 222 -23.33 -24.53 18.28
CA GLU A 222 -23.53 -25.44 19.42
C GLU A 222 -23.80 -24.67 20.73
N LEU A 223 -23.11 -23.55 20.94
CA LEU A 223 -23.34 -22.64 22.08
C LEU A 223 -24.75 -22.05 22.06
N GLU A 224 -25.20 -21.54 20.91
CA GLU A 224 -26.55 -20.99 20.75
C GLU A 224 -27.65 -22.02 21.02
N ASN A 225 -27.38 -23.29 20.78
CA ASN A 225 -28.33 -24.38 21.06
C ASN A 225 -28.27 -24.88 22.51
N THR A 226 -27.20 -24.56 23.24
CA THR A 226 -26.99 -25.03 24.63
C THR A 226 -27.35 -23.95 25.65
N LEU A 227 -27.21 -22.67 25.30
CA LEU A 227 -27.55 -21.56 26.18
C LEU A 227 -29.06 -21.30 26.18
N GLU A 228 -29.68 -21.29 27.36
CA GLU A 228 -31.09 -20.99 27.53
C GLU A 228 -31.31 -19.49 27.84
N GLU A 229 -32.19 -18.82 27.07
CA GLU A 229 -32.49 -17.38 27.23
C GLU A 229 -33.01 -17.03 28.64
N ASP A 230 -33.55 -18.00 29.36
CA ASP A 230 -34.23 -17.83 30.64
C ASP A 230 -33.30 -17.94 31.86
N GLU A 231 -32.03 -18.31 31.68
CA GLU A 231 -31.06 -18.49 32.76
C GLU A 231 -30.27 -17.20 33.12
N PRO A 232 -30.13 -16.86 34.43
CA PRO A 232 -29.41 -15.66 34.85
C PRO A 232 -27.92 -15.70 34.50
N GLY A 233 -27.52 -14.94 33.48
CA GLY A 233 -26.13 -14.83 33.03
C GLY A 233 -25.90 -15.34 31.61
N GLU A 234 -26.75 -16.28 31.16
CA GLU A 234 -26.68 -16.85 29.82
C GLU A 234 -27.19 -15.88 28.75
N ALA A 235 -28.21 -15.08 29.06
CA ALA A 235 -28.69 -14.02 28.17
C ALA A 235 -27.60 -12.98 27.81
N LEU A 236 -26.71 -12.66 28.75
CA LEU A 236 -25.58 -11.75 28.50
C LEU A 236 -24.53 -12.40 27.59
N LEU A 237 -24.29 -13.71 27.76
CA LEU A 237 -23.39 -14.48 26.91
C LEU A 237 -23.94 -14.61 25.49
N GLN A 238 -25.25 -14.79 25.34
CA GLN A 238 -25.92 -14.87 24.05
C GLN A 238 -25.87 -13.53 23.29
N GLU A 239 -26.06 -12.40 23.99
CA GLU A 239 -25.86 -11.06 23.43
C GLU A 239 -24.40 -10.87 22.96
N GLN A 240 -23.42 -11.33 23.74
CA GLN A 240 -22.00 -11.24 23.38
C GLN A 240 -21.62 -12.15 22.22
N LEU A 241 -22.17 -13.37 22.15
CA LEU A 241 -21.97 -14.28 21.01
C LEU A 241 -22.59 -13.73 19.73
N THR A 242 -23.76 -13.10 19.82
CA THR A 242 -24.41 -12.45 18.67
C THR A 242 -23.56 -11.29 18.12
N LEU A 243 -22.83 -10.58 18.98
CA LEU A 243 -21.90 -9.52 18.57
C LEU A 243 -20.63 -10.06 17.88
N LEU A 244 -20.31 -11.33 18.08
CA LEU A 244 -19.15 -12.01 17.49
C LEU A 244 -19.50 -12.77 16.19
N ALA A 245 -20.79 -12.93 15.88
CA ALA A 245 -21.34 -13.55 14.66
C ALA A 245 -21.33 -12.58 13.45
#